data_AF-A0A7I4E1D5-F1
#
_entry.id   AF-A0A7I4E1D5-F1
#
_cell.length_a   1.000
_cell.length_b   1.000
_cell.length_c   1.000
_cell.angle_alpha   90.00
_cell.angle_beta   90.00
_cell.angle_gamma   90.00
#
_symmetry.space_group_name_H-M   'P 1'
#
loop_
_entity.id
_entity.type
_entity.pdbx_description
1 polymer ?
#
loop_
_entity_poly.entity_id
_entity_poly.type
_entity_poly.pdbx_seq_one_letter_code
_entity_poly.pdbx_strand_id
1 'polypeptide(L)'
;MAAKQALQKAFDPIWNWASRRYQAAVAKELKKYDIKEALSRLPQEEVDLRNQRLKRAMDYSMKHQYLPKELQAKQTPYEPYLQDALQLVKEERREHAELGSDLPYTRSLP
;
A
#
# COMPACT_ATOMS: atom_id res chain seq x y z
N MET A 1 -10.21 4.57 36.58
CA MET A 1 -9.46 5.06 35.39
C MET A 1 -8.03 4.54 35.30
N ALA A 2 -7.27 4.44 36.40
CA ALA A 2 -5.85 4.00 36.39
C ALA A 2 -5.61 2.53 35.96
N ALA A 3 -6.49 1.58 36.35
CA ALA A 3 -6.30 0.16 36.06
C ALA A 3 -6.37 -0.20 34.55
N LYS A 4 -7.21 0.50 33.78
CA LYS A 4 -7.34 0.30 32.32
C LYS A 4 -6.10 0.78 31.55
N GLN A 5 -5.45 1.84 32.02
CA GLN A 5 -4.21 2.39 31.45
C GLN A 5 -2.98 1.54 31.80
N ALA A 6 -2.94 0.92 32.98
CA ALA A 6 -1.89 -0.02 33.35
C ALA A 6 -1.94 -1.31 32.52
N LEU A 7 -3.15 -1.81 32.24
CA LEU A 7 -3.38 -2.95 31.35
C LEU A 7 -2.98 -2.64 29.90
N GLN A 8 -3.31 -1.46 29.39
CA GLN A 8 -2.81 -1.02 28.07
C GLN A 8 -1.28 -0.98 28.02
N LYS A 9 -0.61 -0.39 29.02
CA LYS A 9 0.87 -0.34 29.09
C LYS A 9 1.54 -1.71 29.15
N ALA A 10 0.88 -2.73 29.70
CA ALA A 10 1.39 -4.10 29.73
C ALA A 10 1.25 -4.81 28.37
N PHE A 11 0.26 -4.45 27.56
CA PHE A 11 0.05 -5.00 26.21
C PHE A 11 0.76 -4.21 25.09
N ASP A 12 1.06 -2.93 25.34
CA ASP A 12 1.80 -2.05 24.42
C ASP A 12 3.10 -2.66 23.88
N PRO A 13 4.00 -3.29 24.67
CA PRO A 13 5.24 -3.85 24.13
C PRO A 13 5.00 -5.00 23.13
N ILE A 14 4.01 -5.87 23.37
CA ILE A 14 3.66 -6.98 22.47
C ILE A 14 2.99 -6.45 21.20
N TRP A 15 2.10 -5.46 21.34
CA TRP A 15 1.44 -4.83 20.21
C TRP A 15 2.41 -4.01 19.34
N ASN A 16 3.36 -3.33 19.97
CA ASN A 16 4.43 -2.62 19.27
C ASN A 16 5.40 -3.58 18.57
N TRP A 17 5.71 -4.72 19.19
CA TRP A 17 6.50 -5.78 18.57
C TRP A 17 5.78 -6.38 17.35
N ALA A 18 4.49 -6.73 17.49
CA ALA A 18 3.68 -7.31 16.43
C ALA A 18 3.47 -6.33 15.26
N SER A 19 3.13 -5.06 15.57
CA SER A 19 2.93 -4.02 14.56
C SER A 19 4.21 -3.69 13.79
N ARG A 20 5.39 -3.66 14.43
CA ARG A 20 6.68 -3.48 13.75
C ARG A 20 6.98 -4.62 12.78
N ARG A 21 6.72 -5.87 13.19
CA ARG A 21 6.89 -7.03 12.30
C ARG A 21 5.93 -6.99 11.12
N TYR A 22 4.68 -6.61 11.38
CA TYR A 22 3.69 -6.43 10.33
C TYR A 22 4.10 -5.32 9.35
N GLN A 23 4.52 -4.16 9.84
CA GLN A 23 5.02 -3.05 9.01
C GLN A 23 6.24 -3.47 8.18
N ALA A 24 7.19 -4.22 8.75
CA ALA A 24 8.35 -4.74 8.03
C ALA A 24 7.98 -5.75 6.94
N ALA A 25 7.03 -6.65 7.21
CA ALA A 25 6.52 -7.60 6.23
C ALA A 25 5.80 -6.88 5.07
N VAL A 26 4.93 -5.92 5.39
CA VAL A 26 4.24 -5.09 4.38
C VAL A 26 5.25 -4.28 3.55
N ALA A 27 6.29 -3.72 4.17
CA ALA A 27 7.34 -3.00 3.44
C ALA A 27 8.18 -3.91 2.53
N LYS A 28 8.43 -5.16 2.95
CA LYS A 28 9.11 -6.17 2.11
C LYS A 28 8.25 -6.57 0.90
N GLU A 29 6.95 -6.71 1.11
CA GLU A 29 5.97 -7.03 0.06
C GLU A 29 5.76 -5.88 -0.93
N LEU A 30 5.83 -4.64 -0.45
CA LEU A 30 5.73 -3.42 -1.26
C LEU A 30 7.10 -3.03 -1.81
N LYS A 31 7.73 -3.93 -2.59
CA LYS A 31 8.87 -3.53 -3.42
C LYS A 31 8.38 -2.47 -4.40
N LYS A 32 8.82 -1.22 -4.22
CA LYS A 32 8.38 -0.03 -4.99
C LYS A 32 8.35 -0.24 -6.52
N TYR A 33 9.22 -1.11 -7.02
CA TYR A 33 9.38 -1.39 -8.45
C TYR A 33 8.30 -2.33 -9.00
N ASP A 34 7.85 -3.34 -8.25
CA ASP A 34 6.77 -4.23 -8.70
C ASP A 34 5.44 -3.47 -8.79
N ILE A 35 5.22 -2.52 -7.86
CA ILE A 35 4.04 -1.64 -7.87
C ILE A 35 4.08 -0.72 -9.08
N LYS A 36 5.26 -0.18 -9.42
CA LYS A 36 5.44 0.69 -10.59
C LYS A 36 5.11 -0.09 -11.87
N GLU A 37 5.62 -1.31 -11.99
CA GLU A 37 5.37 -2.19 -13.12
C GLU A 37 3.89 -2.60 -13.22
N ALA A 38 3.26 -2.96 -12.09
CA ALA A 38 1.85 -3.29 -12.05
C ALA A 38 0.97 -2.10 -12.47
N LEU A 39 1.33 -0.88 -12.05
CA LEU A 39 0.61 0.33 -12.45
C LEU A 39 0.76 0.66 -13.94
N SER A 40 1.89 0.34 -14.58
CA SER A 40 2.07 0.55 -16.03
C SER A 40 1.29 -0.42 -16.90
N ARG A 41 0.82 -1.55 -16.34
CA ARG A 41 0.01 -2.56 -17.05
C ARG A 41 -1.49 -2.27 -16.99
N LEU A 42 -1.93 -1.46 -16.03
CA LEU A 42 -3.34 -1.11 -15.86
C LEU A 42 -3.83 -0.19 -16.99
N PRO A 43 -5.14 -0.20 -17.29
CA PRO A 43 -5.72 0.75 -18.22
C PRO A 43 -5.52 2.18 -17.71
N GLN A 44 -5.25 3.11 -18.64
CA GLN A 44 -4.94 4.50 -18.31
C GLN A 44 -6.05 5.17 -17.49
N GLU A 45 -7.32 4.85 -17.77
CA GLU A 45 -8.47 5.39 -17.06
C GLU A 45 -8.43 5.11 -15.54
N GLU A 46 -8.05 3.88 -15.14
CA GLU A 46 -7.92 3.53 -13.72
C GLU A 46 -6.77 4.27 -13.04
N VAL A 47 -5.66 4.43 -13.76
CA VAL A 47 -4.49 5.19 -13.30
C VAL A 47 -4.86 6.66 -13.08
N ASP A 48 -5.62 7.25 -13.99
CA ASP A 48 -6.08 8.63 -13.88
C ASP A 48 -7.06 8.80 -12.72
N LEU A 49 -8.02 7.89 -12.56
CA LEU A 49 -8.94 7.88 -11.41
C LEU A 49 -8.19 7.75 -10.08
N ARG A 50 -7.15 6.90 -10.02
CA ARG A 50 -6.26 6.80 -8.86
C ARG A 50 -5.58 8.14 -8.58
N ASN A 51 -5.01 8.77 -9.60
CA ASN A 51 -4.30 10.05 -9.45
C ASN A 51 -5.24 11.17 -8.98
N GLN A 52 -6.48 11.20 -9.47
CA GLN A 52 -7.52 12.13 -9.01
C GLN A 52 -7.85 11.90 -7.53
N ARG A 53 -8.03 10.64 -7.10
CA ARG A 53 -8.29 10.30 -5.69
C ARG A 53 -7.13 10.75 -4.77
N LEU A 54 -5.89 10.52 -5.18
CA LEU A 54 -4.71 10.92 -4.43
C LEU A 54 -4.57 12.45 -4.34
N LYS A 55 -4.76 13.17 -5.45
CA LYS A 55 -4.71 14.63 -5.48
C LYS A 55 -5.78 15.24 -4.56
N ARG A 56 -7.00 14.70 -4.60
CA ARG A 56 -8.10 15.09 -3.70
C ARG A 56 -7.73 14.84 -2.24
N ALA A 57 -7.17 13.67 -1.91
CA ALA A 57 -6.75 13.36 -0.54
C ALA A 57 -5.67 14.33 -0.04
N MET A 58 -4.70 14.68 -0.89
CA MET A 58 -3.66 15.67 -0.57
C MET A 58 -4.25 17.07 -0.35
N ASP A 59 -5.21 17.49 -1.19
CA ASP A 59 -5.90 18.78 -1.05
C ASP A 59 -6.66 18.88 0.29
N TYR A 60 -7.44 17.85 0.64
CA TYR A 60 -8.14 17.78 1.93
C TYR A 60 -7.17 17.74 3.12
N SER A 61 -6.06 17.01 2.98
CA SER A 61 -5.01 16.96 4.01
C SER A 61 -4.38 18.32 4.24
N MET A 62 -4.07 19.07 3.17
CA MET A 62 -3.51 20.41 3.25
C MET A 62 -4.48 21.40 3.89
N LYS A 63 -5.78 21.23 3.66
CA LYS A 63 -6.85 22.05 4.25
C LYS A 63 -7.19 21.65 5.69
N HIS A 64 -6.62 20.57 6.22
CA HIS A 64 -7.01 19.96 7.50
C HIS A 64 -8.53 19.68 7.59
N GLN A 65 -9.13 19.27 6.48
CA GLN A 65 -10.56 19.00 6.37
C GLN A 65 -10.79 17.56 5.93
N TYR A 66 -11.91 16.99 6.35
CA TYR A 66 -12.34 15.68 5.88
C TYR A 66 -13.30 15.80 4.69
N LEU A 67 -13.40 14.74 3.91
CA LEU A 67 -14.36 14.64 2.82
C LEU A 67 -15.80 14.76 3.37
N PRO A 68 -16.75 15.43 2.71
CA PRO A 68 -18.14 15.49 3.15
C PRO A 68 -18.78 14.10 3.34
N LYS A 69 -19.68 13.97 4.32
CA LYS A 69 -20.30 12.66 4.69
C LYS A 69 -20.98 11.96 3.51
N GLU A 70 -21.64 12.72 2.63
CA GLU A 70 -22.29 12.18 1.43
C GLU A 70 -21.30 11.52 0.46
N LEU A 71 -20.11 12.12 0.29
CA LEU A 71 -19.06 11.58 -0.56
C LEU A 71 -18.27 10.45 0.12
N GLN A 72 -18.15 10.49 1.46
CA GLN A 72 -17.59 9.37 2.24
C GLN A 72 -18.43 8.11 2.07
N ALA A 73 -19.76 8.21 2.14
CA ALA A 73 -20.67 7.08 1.97
C ALA A 73 -20.57 6.41 0.58
N LYS A 74 -20.11 7.15 -0.44
CA LYS A 74 -19.89 6.65 -1.80
C LYS A 74 -18.50 6.05 -2.02
N GLN A 75 -17.57 6.14 -1.07
CA GLN A 75 -16.24 5.55 -1.25
C GLN A 75 -16.32 4.02 -1.11
N THR A 76 -15.49 3.31 -1.88
CA THR A 76 -15.29 1.86 -1.78
C THR A 76 -13.83 1.53 -1.41
N PRO A 77 -13.41 1.70 -0.14
CA PRO A 77 -11.99 1.56 0.24
C PRO A 77 -11.41 0.16 0.08
N TYR A 78 -12.26 -0.87 0.14
CA TYR A 78 -11.85 -2.28 0.15
C TYR A 78 -12.02 -2.96 -1.22
N GLU A 79 -12.13 -2.18 -2.29
CA GLU A 79 -12.20 -2.68 -3.66
C GLU A 79 -10.80 -2.58 -4.30
N PRO A 80 -10.02 -3.67 -4.33
CA PRO A 80 -8.68 -3.65 -4.87
C PRO A 80 -8.70 -3.65 -6.40
N TYR A 81 -8.01 -2.71 -7.04
CA TYR A 81 -7.83 -2.65 -8.50
C TYR A 81 -6.43 -3.09 -8.96
N LEU A 82 -5.44 -3.12 -8.06
CA LEU A 82 -4.04 -3.41 -8.39
C LEU A 82 -3.61 -4.85 -8.09
N GLN A 83 -4.42 -5.59 -7.32
CA GLN A 83 -4.01 -6.87 -6.71
C GLN A 83 -3.65 -7.92 -7.77
N ASP A 84 -4.45 -8.05 -8.81
CA ASP A 84 -4.27 -9.06 -9.86
C ASP A 84 -3.00 -8.79 -10.68
N ALA A 85 -2.82 -7.54 -11.12
CA ALA A 85 -1.62 -7.11 -11.84
C ALA A 85 -0.35 -7.29 -10.99
N LEU A 86 -0.44 -7.02 -9.68
CA LEU A 86 0.68 -7.15 -8.75
C LEU A 86 1.02 -8.62 -8.48
N GLN A 87 0.04 -9.51 -8.44
CA GLN A 87 0.27 -10.94 -8.32
C GLN A 87 1.00 -11.49 -9.55
N LEU A 88 0.56 -11.11 -10.75
CA LEU A 88 1.23 -11.50 -12.00
C LEU A 88 2.71 -11.07 -12.03
N VAL A 89 2.99 -9.81 -11.71
CA VAL A 89 4.37 -9.29 -11.66
C VAL A 89 5.23 -10.05 -10.63
N LYS A 90 4.65 -10.47 -9.50
CA LYS A 90 5.36 -11.26 -8.48
C LYS A 90 5.68 -12.67 -8.96
N GLU A 91 4.75 -13.29 -9.68
CA GLU A 91 4.92 -14.61 -10.27
C GLU A 91 6.02 -14.59 -11.34
N GLU A 92 5.96 -13.65 -12.27
CA GLU A 92 7.02 -13.43 -13.28
C GLU A 92 8.39 -13.24 -12.64
N ARG A 93 8.47 -12.40 -11.59
CA ARG A 93 9.73 -12.21 -10.86
C ARG A 93 10.26 -13.49 -10.23
N ARG A 94 9.36 -14.34 -9.69
CA ARG A 94 9.74 -15.62 -9.09
C ARG A 94 10.29 -16.54 -10.18
N GLU A 95 9.63 -16.63 -11.32
CA GLU A 95 10.09 -17.39 -12.48
C GLU A 95 11.45 -16.91 -12.96
N HIS A 96 11.65 -15.59 -13.10
CA HIS A 96 12.94 -15.02 -13.46
C HIS A 96 14.06 -15.39 -12.47
N ALA A 97 13.76 -15.37 -11.17
CA ALA A 97 14.70 -15.75 -10.13
C ALA A 97 15.03 -17.25 -10.15
N GLU A 98 14.06 -18.11 -10.45
CA GLU A 98 14.25 -19.56 -10.61
C GLU A 98 15.10 -19.89 -11.86
N LEU A 99 14.91 -19.13 -12.94
CA LEU A 99 15.70 -19.23 -14.17
C LEU A 99 17.10 -18.60 -14.04
N GLY A 100 17.36 -17.86 -12.96
CA GLY A 100 18.62 -17.10 -12.79
C GLY A 100 18.77 -15.94 -13.77
N SER A 101 17.66 -15.47 -14.36
CA SER A 101 17.62 -14.33 -15.28
C SER A 101 17.38 -13.01 -14.54
N ASP A 102 17.87 -11.92 -15.10
CA ASP A 102 17.66 -10.58 -14.55
C ASP A 102 16.23 -10.07 -14.79
N LEU A 103 15.77 -9.17 -13.91
CA LEU A 103 14.48 -8.51 -14.06
C LEU A 103 14.55 -7.35 -15.09
N PRO A 104 13.46 -7.10 -15.83
CA PRO A 104 13.41 -6.00 -16.80
C PRO A 104 13.49 -4.61 -16.14
N TYR A 105 13.23 -4.52 -14.83
CA TYR A 105 13.33 -3.28 -14.07
C TYR A 105 14.25 -3.47 -12.85
N THR A 106 15.08 -2.47 -12.56
CA THR A 106 15.98 -2.48 -11.40
C THR A 106 15.93 -1.16 -10.64
N ARG A 107 16.39 -1.20 -9.39
CA ARG A 107 16.61 -0.01 -8.58
C ARG A 107 17.90 0.67 -9.03
N SER A 108 17.85 1.93 -9.46
CA SER A 108 19.06 2.74 -9.55
C SER A 108 19.60 3.03 -8.14
N LEU A 109 20.93 2.94 -7.99
CA LEU A 109 21.62 3.42 -6.80
C LEU A 109 21.72 4.95 -6.89
N PRO A 110 21.30 5.69 -5.84
CA PRO A 110 21.41 7.15 -5.81
C PRO A 110 22.87 7.61 -5.71
#